data_AF-A0A350CG00-F1
#
_entry.id   AF-A0A350CG00-F1
#
_cell.length_a   1.000
_cell.length_b   1.000
_cell.length_c   1.000
_cell.angle_alpha   90.00
_cell.angle_beta   90.00
_cell.angle_gamma   90.00
#
_symmetry.space_group_name_H-M   'P 1'
#
loop_
_entity.id
_entity.type
_entity.pdbx_description
1 polymer ?
#
loop_
_entity_poly.entity_id
_entity_poly.type
_entity_poly.pdbx_seq_one_letter_code
_entity_poly.pdbx_strand_id
1 'polypeptide(L)'
;WASWAQYKGVFGTRDFKVNFRDITDGTSNTFLFGEITGGDLYNWRWMMAGGFPAAWGLNNTATQNWYQFESFHTGIVQFAMADGAVRAISKNINGGDGALGQTYMNLAAMADSNVIGEF
;
A
#
# COMPACT_ATOMS: atom_id res chain seq x y z
N TRP A 1 5.27 -15.59 -16.87
CA TRP A 1 4.36 -14.71 -16.12
C TRP A 1 4.85 -14.66 -14.70
N ALA A 2 5.34 -13.52 -14.21
CA ALA A 2 5.53 -13.34 -12.78
C ALA A 2 4.15 -13.47 -12.13
N SER A 3 3.97 -14.40 -11.20
CA SER A 3 2.67 -14.60 -10.58
C SER A 3 2.38 -13.43 -9.64
N TRP A 4 1.18 -12.85 -9.72
CA TRP A 4 0.71 -11.80 -8.79
C TRP A 4 0.80 -12.22 -7.32
N ALA A 5 0.88 -13.52 -7.03
CA ALA A 5 1.07 -14.05 -5.69
C ALA A 5 2.35 -13.57 -4.99
N GLN A 6 3.36 -13.10 -5.74
CA GLN A 6 4.57 -12.52 -5.14
C GLN A 6 4.32 -11.17 -4.46
N TYR A 7 3.31 -10.40 -4.93
CA TYR A 7 2.97 -9.08 -4.38
C TYR A 7 1.86 -9.14 -3.32
N LYS A 8 1.74 -10.28 -2.61
CA LYS A 8 0.79 -10.41 -1.52
C LYS A 8 1.22 -9.52 -0.35
N GLY A 9 0.26 -8.76 0.18
CA GLY A 9 0.46 -7.96 1.39
C GLY A 9 0.28 -8.78 2.68
N VAL A 10 0.40 -8.09 3.81
CA VAL A 10 0.32 -8.70 5.16
C VAL A 10 -1.10 -9.15 5.51
N PHE A 11 -2.11 -8.42 5.06
CA PHE A 11 -3.52 -8.76 5.30
C PHE A 11 -4.16 -9.46 4.11
N GLY A 12 -5.09 -10.37 4.39
CA GLY A 12 -5.81 -11.14 3.38
C GLY A 12 -7.16 -11.62 3.88
N THR A 13 -7.76 -12.58 3.16
CA THR A 13 -9.05 -13.17 3.52
C THR A 13 -8.93 -14.09 4.75
N ARG A 14 -10.07 -14.55 5.27
CA ARG A 14 -10.19 -15.28 6.54
C ARG A 14 -9.17 -16.41 6.77
N ASP A 15 -8.82 -17.14 5.72
CA ASP A 15 -7.95 -18.32 5.83
C ASP A 15 -6.48 -17.99 5.54
N PHE A 16 -6.16 -16.74 5.21
CA PHE A 16 -4.80 -16.25 5.02
C PHE A 16 -4.15 -15.95 6.37
N LYS A 17 -3.04 -16.64 6.65
CA LYS A 17 -2.31 -16.51 7.92
C LYS A 17 -0.89 -16.02 7.62
N VAL A 18 -0.53 -14.92 8.25
CA VAL A 18 0.81 -14.32 8.17
C VAL A 18 1.36 -14.18 9.58
N ASN A 19 2.58 -14.66 9.78
CA ASN A 19 3.36 -14.43 10.99
C ASN A 19 4.40 -13.33 10.70
N PHE A 20 4.93 -12.67 11.73
CA PHE A 20 6.00 -11.67 11.56
C PHE A 20 7.23 -12.21 10.80
N ARG A 21 7.58 -13.49 10.99
CA ARG A 21 8.69 -14.14 10.25
C ARG A 21 8.44 -14.30 8.75
N ASP A 22 7.18 -14.18 8.31
CA ASP A 22 6.80 -14.29 6.90
C ASP A 22 6.95 -12.95 6.17
N ILE A 23 7.26 -11.86 6.89
CA ILE A 23 7.59 -10.53 6.35
C ILE A 23 9.11 -10.47 6.14
N THR A 24 9.57 -10.91 4.97
CA THR A 24 11.01 -11.12 4.71
C THR A 24 11.71 -9.91 4.10
N ASP A 25 10.95 -8.96 3.53
CA ASP A 25 11.53 -7.78 2.86
C ASP A 25 11.88 -6.65 3.85
N GLY A 26 11.64 -6.89 5.13
CA GLY A 26 11.89 -5.98 6.24
C GLY A 26 10.63 -5.24 6.67
N THR A 27 10.34 -5.28 7.98
CA THR A 27 9.10 -4.70 8.54
C THR A 27 8.99 -3.19 8.36
N SER A 28 10.12 -2.49 8.27
CA SER A 28 10.18 -1.04 7.97
C SER A 28 9.93 -0.70 6.50
N ASN A 29 9.95 -1.71 5.62
CA ASN A 29 9.82 -1.60 4.17
C ASN A 29 8.59 -2.36 3.64
N THR A 30 7.63 -2.65 4.51
CA THR A 30 6.37 -3.31 4.13
C THR A 30 5.20 -2.48 4.68
N PHE A 31 4.29 -2.09 3.80
CA PHE A 31 3.04 -1.44 4.16
C PHE A 31 2.14 -2.41 4.93
N LEU A 32 1.54 -1.90 6.01
CA LEU A 32 0.53 -2.61 6.78
C LEU A 32 -0.87 -2.12 6.39
N PHE A 33 -1.15 -0.84 6.59
CA PHE A 33 -2.36 -0.16 6.11
C PHE A 33 -2.07 1.32 5.84
N GLY A 34 -2.91 1.95 5.02
CA GLY A 34 -2.75 3.34 4.63
C GLY A 34 -4.05 4.15 4.72
N GLU A 35 -3.88 5.45 4.59
CA GLU A 35 -5.00 6.40 4.51
C GLU A 35 -5.83 6.20 3.25
N ILE A 36 -7.13 6.44 3.43
CA ILE A 36 -8.11 6.42 2.36
C ILE A 36 -9.24 7.39 2.68
N THR A 37 -9.70 8.11 1.66
CA THR A 37 -10.84 9.03 1.79
C THR A 37 -12.15 8.47 1.22
N GLY A 38 -12.10 7.41 0.42
CA GLY A 38 -13.29 6.74 -0.10
C GLY A 38 -14.05 7.58 -1.13
N GLY A 39 -13.43 8.64 -1.67
CA GLY A 39 -14.08 9.58 -2.57
C GLY A 39 -15.29 10.29 -1.96
N ASP A 40 -15.96 11.07 -2.81
CA ASP A 40 -17.20 11.78 -2.44
C ASP A 40 -18.34 10.82 -2.09
N LEU A 41 -18.34 9.61 -2.64
CA LEU A 41 -19.40 8.63 -2.47
C LEU A 41 -19.40 8.00 -1.07
N TYR A 42 -18.23 7.56 -0.59
CA TYR A 42 -18.15 6.85 0.69
C TYR A 42 -17.58 7.70 1.83
N ASN A 43 -16.76 8.72 1.53
CA ASN A 43 -16.25 9.72 2.47
C ASN A 43 -15.70 9.11 3.77
N TRP A 44 -14.79 8.15 3.63
CA TRP A 44 -14.03 7.58 4.73
C TRP A 44 -13.09 8.64 5.30
N ARG A 45 -12.95 8.69 6.63
CA ARG A 45 -12.33 9.84 7.32
C ARG A 45 -10.97 9.55 7.92
N TRP A 46 -10.42 8.35 7.73
CA TRP A 46 -9.17 7.95 8.40
C TRP A 46 -8.45 6.82 7.69
N MET A 47 -8.63 5.59 8.19
CA MET A 47 -7.92 4.40 7.75
C MET A 47 -8.94 3.30 7.49
N MET A 48 -8.48 2.32 6.72
CA MET A 48 -9.32 1.35 6.04
C MET A 48 -10.13 0.41 6.95
N ALA A 49 -11.32 -0.02 6.46
CA ALA A 49 -12.13 -1.13 6.99
C ALA A 49 -12.36 -2.21 5.89
N GLY A 50 -11.29 -2.76 5.31
CA GLY A 50 -11.34 -3.68 4.17
C GLY A 50 -9.94 -3.98 3.60
N GLY A 51 -9.86 -4.64 2.44
CA GLY A 51 -8.61 -4.82 1.69
C GLY A 51 -8.60 -3.90 0.47
N PHE A 52 -7.50 -3.15 0.24
CA PHE A 52 -7.36 -2.27 -0.93
C PHE A 52 -6.24 -2.67 -1.87
N PRO A 53 -6.45 -2.45 -3.17
CA PRO A 53 -5.48 -2.76 -4.19
C PRO A 53 -4.33 -1.74 -4.20
N ALA A 54 -3.10 -2.20 -4.03
CA ALA A 54 -1.92 -1.39 -4.34
C ALA A 54 -1.63 -1.32 -5.86
N ALA A 55 -2.21 -2.23 -6.65
CA ALA A 55 -1.91 -2.37 -8.08
C ALA A 55 -2.15 -1.08 -8.90
N TRP A 56 -3.10 -0.24 -8.49
CA TRP A 56 -3.44 1.01 -9.18
C TRP A 56 -2.68 2.23 -8.66
N GLY A 57 -1.78 2.08 -7.70
CA GLY A 57 -1.01 3.22 -7.17
C GLY A 57 -1.83 4.12 -6.25
N LEU A 58 -1.25 5.28 -5.92
CA LEU A 58 -1.90 6.32 -5.12
C LEU A 58 -2.74 7.25 -6.00
N ASN A 59 -3.85 7.76 -5.46
CA ASN A 59 -4.58 8.82 -6.16
C ASN A 59 -3.78 10.13 -6.15
N ASN A 60 -3.21 10.47 -7.30
CA ASN A 60 -2.45 11.71 -7.52
C ASN A 60 -3.26 12.78 -8.28
N THR A 61 -4.57 12.63 -8.37
CA THR A 61 -5.45 13.63 -9.00
C THR A 61 -6.12 14.52 -7.95
N ALA A 62 -6.74 15.61 -8.40
CA ALA A 62 -7.49 16.50 -7.53
C ALA A 62 -8.83 15.89 -7.05
N THR A 63 -9.34 14.88 -7.75
CA THR A 63 -10.64 14.26 -7.45
C THR A 63 -10.43 12.99 -6.63
N GLN A 64 -11.03 12.93 -5.44
CA GLN A 64 -10.95 11.75 -4.58
C GLN A 64 -11.71 10.57 -5.19
N ASN A 65 -11.29 9.34 -4.87
CA ASN A 65 -11.95 8.14 -5.38
C ASN A 65 -12.03 7.00 -4.36
N TRP A 66 -12.85 6.01 -4.66
CA TRP A 66 -13.15 4.96 -3.72
C TRP A 66 -12.24 3.73 -3.82
N TYR A 67 -11.26 3.67 -4.72
CA TYR A 67 -10.54 2.43 -5.04
C TYR A 67 -9.00 2.53 -4.96
N GLN A 68 -8.45 3.72 -4.71
CA GLN A 68 -7.02 3.93 -4.45
C GLN A 68 -6.81 4.44 -3.02
N PHE A 69 -5.62 4.17 -2.47
CA PHE A 69 -5.16 4.87 -1.28
C PHE A 69 -4.98 6.35 -1.58
N GLU A 70 -5.39 7.20 -0.64
CA GLU A 70 -5.41 8.63 -0.83
C GLU A 70 -5.52 9.37 0.50
N SER A 71 -5.11 10.64 0.47
CA SER A 71 -5.15 11.53 1.61
C SER A 71 -5.59 12.92 1.19
N PHE A 72 -6.20 13.63 2.14
CA PHE A 72 -6.45 15.07 2.04
C PHE A 72 -5.18 15.90 2.22
N HIS A 73 -4.10 15.31 2.74
CA HIS A 73 -2.81 15.96 2.77
C HIS A 73 -2.26 16.13 1.34
N THR A 74 -1.75 17.33 1.05
CA THR A 74 -1.19 17.65 -0.26
C THR A 74 0.06 16.80 -0.51
N GLY A 75 0.09 16.09 -1.63
CA GLY A 75 1.28 15.41 -2.15
C GLY A 75 1.72 14.16 -1.41
N ILE A 76 1.05 13.76 -0.33
CA ILE A 76 1.40 12.55 0.45
C ILE A 76 0.18 11.68 0.75
N VAL A 77 0.44 10.45 1.17
CA VAL A 77 -0.50 9.54 1.83
C VAL A 77 0.22 8.93 3.03
N GLN A 78 -0.40 8.92 4.21
CA GLN A 78 0.22 8.27 5.37
C GLN A 78 0.01 6.76 5.32
N PHE A 79 1.07 6.01 5.59
CA PHE A 79 1.03 4.56 5.75
C PHE A 79 1.62 4.15 7.10
N ALA A 80 0.95 3.22 7.78
CA ALA A 80 1.57 2.43 8.83
C ALA A 80 2.37 1.30 8.18
N MET A 81 3.62 1.18 8.60
CA MET A 81 4.54 0.12 8.21
C MET A 81 4.36 -1.10 9.14
N ALA A 82 4.88 -2.25 8.75
CA ALA A 82 4.76 -3.47 9.53
C ALA A 82 5.52 -3.46 10.87
N ASP A 83 6.47 -2.54 11.04
CA ASP A 83 7.15 -2.27 12.31
C ASP A 83 6.40 -1.27 13.23
N GLY A 84 5.26 -0.74 12.77
CA GLY A 84 4.45 0.24 13.50
C GLY A 84 4.84 1.70 13.29
N ALA A 85 5.89 1.99 12.52
CA ALA A 85 6.21 3.36 12.12
C ALA A 85 5.14 3.90 11.16
N VAL A 86 4.89 5.22 11.19
CA VAL A 86 4.06 5.90 10.19
C VAL A 86 4.97 6.69 9.27
N ARG A 87 4.79 6.52 7.96
CA ARG A 87 5.56 7.21 6.93
C ARG A 87 4.63 7.97 5.98
N ALA A 88 5.01 9.19 5.67
CA ALA A 88 4.39 10.00 4.62
C ALA A 88 4.96 9.57 3.27
N ILE A 89 4.16 8.86 2.47
CA ILE A 89 4.56 8.39 1.15
C ILE A 89 4.17 9.42 0.11
N SER A 90 5.13 9.84 -0.71
CA SER A 90 4.87 10.79 -1.78
C SER A 90 3.86 10.22 -2.79
N LYS A 91 2.89 11.03 -3.22
CA LYS A 91 2.00 10.69 -4.34
C LYS A 91 2.74 10.58 -5.69
N ASN A 92 4.00 11.03 -5.76
CA ASN A 92 4.87 10.87 -6.92
C ASN A 92 5.72 9.58 -6.86
N ILE A 93 5.49 8.70 -5.88
CA ILE A 93 6.18 7.41 -5.79
C ILE A 93 6.04 6.61 -7.10
N ASN A 94 7.13 5.94 -7.50
CA ASN A 94 7.12 5.07 -8.67
C ASN A 94 6.21 3.86 -8.43
N GLY A 95 5.11 3.78 -9.17
CA GLY A 95 4.09 2.75 -8.99
C GLY A 95 2.75 3.10 -9.62
N GLY A 96 1.93 2.08 -9.87
CA GLY A 96 0.52 2.24 -10.25
C GLY A 96 0.16 1.69 -11.63
N ASP A 97 -1.10 1.87 -12.03
CA ASP A 97 -1.64 1.44 -13.33
C ASP A 97 -1.35 -0.03 -13.71
N GLY A 98 -1.29 -0.91 -12.72
CA GLY A 98 -0.99 -2.34 -12.90
C GLY A 98 0.47 -2.65 -13.18
N ALA A 99 1.36 -1.67 -13.08
CA ALA A 99 2.79 -1.87 -13.27
C ALA A 99 3.41 -2.61 -12.07
N LEU A 100 3.92 -3.81 -12.36
CA LEU A 100 4.53 -4.70 -11.38
C LEU A 100 6.00 -4.34 -11.12
N GLY A 101 6.49 -4.61 -9.91
CA GLY A 101 7.91 -4.51 -9.55
C GLY A 101 8.42 -3.08 -9.28
N GLN A 102 7.51 -2.11 -9.25
CA GLN A 102 7.83 -0.72 -8.92
C GLN A 102 7.80 -0.49 -7.40
N THR A 103 8.46 0.57 -6.94
CA THR A 103 8.67 0.88 -5.51
C THR A 103 7.40 0.76 -4.69
N TYR A 104 6.29 1.35 -5.14
CA TYR A 104 5.01 1.29 -4.41
C TYR A 104 4.46 -0.14 -4.27
N MET A 105 4.55 -0.93 -5.34
CA MET A 105 4.09 -2.32 -5.32
C MET A 105 4.97 -3.22 -4.48
N ASN A 106 6.28 -2.98 -4.49
CA ASN A 106 7.23 -3.74 -3.67
C ASN A 106 7.00 -3.41 -2.18
N LEU A 107 6.72 -2.15 -1.84
CA LEU A 107 6.34 -1.78 -0.46
C LEU A 107 5.02 -2.42 -0.03
N ALA A 108 4.09 -2.68 -0.95
CA ALA A 108 2.84 -3.39 -0.63
C ALA A 108 3.02 -4.90 -0.45
N ALA A 109 4.13 -5.46 -0.95
CA ALA A 109 4.47 -6.86 -0.81
C ALA A 109 5.20 -7.13 0.51
N MET A 110 4.95 -8.28 1.13
CA MET A 110 5.63 -8.67 2.37
C MET A 110 6.86 -9.56 2.16
N ALA A 111 6.97 -10.21 1.00
CA ALA A 111 7.98 -11.23 0.72
C ALA A 111 8.28 -11.43 -0.78
N ASP A 112 8.45 -10.34 -1.53
CA ASP A 112 8.85 -10.36 -2.95
C ASP A 112 10.38 -10.34 -3.16
N SER A 113 11.16 -10.24 -2.08
CA SER A 113 12.63 -10.18 -2.06
C SER A 113 13.25 -8.97 -2.76
N ASN A 114 12.46 -7.93 -3.07
CA ASN A 114 12.99 -6.70 -3.65
C ASN A 114 13.55 -5.80 -2.55
N VAL A 115 14.82 -5.44 -2.67
CA VAL A 115 15.45 -4.48 -1.75
C VAL A 115 15.04 -3.08 -2.17
N ILE A 116 14.31 -2.41 -1.29
CA ILE A 116 13.87 -1.02 -1.47
C ILE A 116 14.83 -0.11 -0.72
N GLY A 117 15.40 0.86 -1.44
CA GLY A 117 16.27 1.88 -0.89
C GLY A 117 15.48 3.00 -0.20
N GLU A 118 15.72 4.24 -0.59
CA GLU A 118 14.90 5.38 -0.18
C GLU A 118 13.60 5.47 -1.00
N PHE A 119 12.54 5.98 -0.37
CA PHE A 119 11.21 6.12 -0.96
C PHE A 119 10.40 7.22 -0.26
#